data_AF-A0A2V6T882-F1
#
_entry.id   AF-A0A2V6T882-F1
#
_cell.length_a   1.000
_cell.length_b   1.000
_cell.length_c   1.000
_cell.angle_alpha   90.00
_cell.angle_beta   90.00
_cell.angle_gamma   90.00
#
_symmetry.space_group_name_H-M   'P 1'
#
loop_
_entity.id
_entity.type
_entity.pdbx_description
1 polymer ?
#
loop_
_entity_poly.entity_id
_entity_poly.type
_entity_poly.pdbx_seq_one_letter_code
_entity_poly.pdbx_strand_id
1 'polypeptide(L)'
;MPFLGLAAVLLLWTVVSQTVAADLPSPWKTWLESKRYILEPFFKDGEMNQGIGRLAFYSLVRVAKGYLLALAIGTPIGFFLGLSRGFHSAFDPIIQFLRPISPLAWLPLGLVVFQKSEPAAIFT
;
A
#
# COMPACT_ATOMS: atom_id res chain seq x y z
N MET A 1 27.27 -1.75 -25.38
CA MET A 1 25.88 -2.18 -25.66
C MET A 1 24.84 -1.62 -24.66
N PRO A 2 25.00 -1.70 -23.33
CA PRO A 2 23.95 -1.21 -22.39
C PRO A 2 23.81 0.33 -22.33
N PHE A 3 24.92 1.06 -22.45
CA PHE A 3 24.91 2.54 -22.39
C PHE A 3 24.18 3.20 -23.58
N LEU A 4 24.22 2.58 -24.77
CA LEU A 4 23.50 3.06 -25.95
C LEU A 4 21.99 2.89 -25.79
N GLY A 5 21.53 1.77 -25.20
CA GLY A 5 20.11 1.56 -24.90
C GLY A 5 19.58 2.58 -23.90
N LEU A 6 20.32 2.85 -22.82
CA LEU A 6 19.99 3.89 -21.85
C LEU A 6 19.88 5.28 -22.49
N ALA A 7 20.86 5.65 -23.32
CA ALA A 7 20.85 6.92 -24.03
C ALA A 7 19.64 7.03 -24.98
N ALA A 8 19.32 5.98 -25.73
CA ALA A 8 18.16 5.95 -26.62
C ALA A 8 16.83 6.12 -25.85
N VAL A 9 16.69 5.47 -24.68
CA VAL A 9 15.50 5.58 -23.83
C VAL A 9 15.36 6.99 -23.24
N LEU A 10 16.46 7.59 -22.75
CA LEU A 10 16.42 8.95 -22.21
C LEU A 10 16.11 9.99 -23.30
N LEU A 11 16.64 9.80 -24.51
CA LEU A 11 16.32 10.66 -25.66
C LEU A 11 14.85 10.51 -26.05
N LEU A 12 14.34 9.28 -26.16
CA LEU A 12 12.94 9.02 -26.45
C LEU A 12 12.02 9.67 -25.40
N TRP A 13 12.31 9.48 -24.11
CA TRP A 13 11.54 10.10 -23.03
C TRP A 13 11.60 11.62 -23.11
N THR A 14 12.76 12.21 -23.36
CA THR A 14 12.89 13.66 -23.49
C THR A 14 12.06 14.20 -24.66
N VAL A 15 12.10 13.53 -25.81
CA VAL A 15 11.31 13.91 -27.00
C VAL A 15 9.81 13.77 -26.71
N VAL A 16 9.36 12.67 -26.10
CA VAL A 16 7.95 12.43 -25.78
C VAL A 16 7.42 13.44 -24.75
N SER A 17 8.21 13.77 -23.72
CA SER A 17 7.90 14.79 -22.72
C SER A 17 7.70 16.17 -23.36
N GLN A 18 8.46 16.50 -24.40
CA GLN A 18 8.37 17.80 -25.06
C GLN A 18 7.29 17.88 -26.15
N THR A 19 6.89 16.74 -26.73
CA THR A 19 6.04 16.72 -27.94
C THR A 19 4.62 16.19 -27.69
N VAL A 20 4.44 15.25 -26.76
CA VAL A 20 3.16 14.53 -26.58
C VAL A 20 2.48 14.85 -25.26
N ALA A 21 3.26 15.04 -24.19
CA ALA A 21 2.72 15.26 -22.85
C ALA A 21 3.50 16.37 -22.13
N ALA A 22 3.08 17.63 -22.31
CA ALA A 22 3.71 18.79 -21.67
C ALA A 22 3.67 18.73 -20.13
N ASP A 23 2.72 17.98 -19.56
CA ASP A 23 2.62 17.73 -18.12
C ASP A 23 3.64 16.68 -17.62
N LEU A 24 4.25 15.88 -18.50
CA LEU A 24 5.28 14.94 -18.09
C LEU A 24 6.62 15.70 -17.89
N PRO A 25 7.17 15.74 -16.66
CA PRO A 25 8.45 16.37 -16.42
C PRO A 25 9.56 15.63 -17.17
N SER A 26 10.54 16.38 -17.67
CA SER A 26 11.73 15.81 -18.30
C SER A 26 12.52 14.93 -17.31
N PRO A 27 13.37 14.01 -17.78
CA PRO A 27 14.18 13.15 -16.90
C PRO A 27 14.99 13.95 -15.87
N TRP A 28 15.53 15.10 -16.28
CA TRP A 28 16.30 15.98 -15.41
C TRP A 28 15.43 16.67 -14.34
N LYS A 29 14.26 17.19 -14.74
CA LYS A 29 13.32 17.82 -13.81
C LYS A 29 12.78 16.80 -12.81
N THR A 30 12.48 15.58 -13.29
CA THR A 30 12.07 14.45 -12.44
C THR A 30 13.13 14.12 -11.40
N TRP A 31 14.41 14.05 -11.81
CA TRP A 31 15.51 13.83 -10.88
C TRP A 31 15.65 14.95 -9.84
N LEU A 32 15.54 16.21 -10.27
CA LEU A 32 15.70 17.37 -9.39
C LEU A 32 14.63 17.43 -8.29
N GLU A 33 13.39 17.07 -8.61
CA GLU A 33 12.30 16.99 -7.63
C GLU A 33 12.41 15.72 -6.76
N SER A 34 12.73 14.58 -7.38
CA SER A 34 12.81 13.29 -6.69
C SER A 34 13.96 13.20 -5.70
N LYS A 35 15.08 13.89 -5.97
CA LYS A 35 16.27 13.84 -5.10
C LYS A 35 15.93 14.26 -3.67
N ARG A 36 14.99 15.19 -3.48
CA ARG A 36 14.62 15.69 -2.14
C ARG A 36 13.99 14.59 -1.27
N TYR A 37 13.17 13.74 -1.88
CA TYR A 37 12.55 12.57 -1.24
C TYR A 37 13.52 11.47 -0.86
N ILE A 38 14.63 11.37 -1.58
CA ILE A 38 15.67 10.36 -1.35
C ILE A 38 16.74 10.88 -0.38
N LEU A 39 17.21 12.12 -0.58
CA LEU A 39 18.32 12.72 0.17
C LEU A 39 17.88 13.25 1.54
N GLU A 40 16.63 13.67 1.68
CA GLU A 40 16.05 14.12 2.95
C GLU A 40 14.93 13.15 3.37
N PRO A 41 15.25 11.90 3.77
CA PRO A 41 14.24 10.86 4.00
C PRO A 41 13.24 11.20 5.11
N PHE A 42 13.56 12.21 5.93
CA PHE A 42 12.74 12.72 7.02
C PHE A 42 12.34 14.20 6.83
N PHE A 43 12.03 14.65 5.60
CA PHE A 43 11.36 15.95 5.35
C PHE A 43 9.80 15.82 5.33
N LYS A 44 9.08 16.87 5.77
CA LYS A 44 7.59 16.89 5.89
C LYS A 44 7.10 18.27 5.52
N ASP A 45 6.65 18.36 4.27
CA ASP A 45 6.09 19.54 3.65
C ASP A 45 4.62 19.25 3.33
N GLY A 46 3.82 18.97 4.37
CA GLY A 46 2.42 18.58 4.30
C GLY A 46 2.14 17.11 4.64
N GLU A 47 0.89 16.68 4.48
CA GLU A 47 0.48 15.29 4.77
C GLU A 47 0.94 14.30 3.70
N MET A 48 0.72 14.62 2.42
CA MET A 48 1.17 13.81 1.27
C MET A 48 2.63 14.13 0.88
N ASN A 49 3.08 15.33 1.25
CA ASN A 49 4.38 15.96 1.08
C ASN A 49 5.55 15.38 1.90
N GLN A 50 5.93 14.10 1.82
CA GLN A 50 6.86 13.51 2.81
C GLN A 50 8.02 12.71 2.20
N GLY A 51 9.18 12.77 2.85
CA GLY A 51 10.34 11.94 2.51
C GLY A 51 10.05 10.44 2.62
N ILE A 52 10.78 9.64 1.83
CA ILE A 52 10.53 8.19 1.69
C ILE A 52 10.67 7.46 3.02
N GLY A 53 11.59 7.90 3.91
CA GLY A 53 11.78 7.28 5.22
C GLY A 53 10.52 7.37 6.10
N ARG A 54 9.82 8.51 6.06
CA ARG A 54 8.55 8.66 6.77
C ARG A 54 7.43 7.83 6.18
N LEU A 55 7.29 7.85 4.86
CA LEU A 55 6.27 7.06 4.16
C LEU A 55 6.45 5.56 4.44
N ALA A 56 7.70 5.08 4.39
CA ALA A 56 8.05 3.71 4.75
C ALA A 56 7.70 3.41 6.21
N PHE A 57 8.06 4.30 7.15
CA PHE A 57 7.72 4.13 8.56
C PHE A 57 6.20 4.05 8.80
N TYR A 58 5.41 4.95 8.20
CA TYR A 58 3.96 4.91 8.31
C TYR A 58 3.36 3.61 7.76
N SER A 59 3.87 3.13 6.62
CA SER A 59 3.47 1.83 6.06
C SER A 59 3.80 0.68 7.00
N LEU A 60 5.02 0.66 7.55
CA LEU A 60 5.47 -0.35 8.51
C LEU A 60 4.60 -0.35 9.77
N VAL A 61 4.29 0.82 10.33
CA VAL A 61 3.40 0.95 11.50
C VAL A 61 2.00 0.41 11.19
N ARG A 62 1.46 0.68 9.99
CA ARG A 62 0.16 0.17 9.58
C ARG A 62 0.14 -1.36 9.49
N VAL A 63 1.17 -1.94 8.87
CA VAL A 63 1.33 -3.40 8.78
C VAL A 63 1.52 -4.02 10.16
N ALA A 64 2.36 -3.42 11.00
CA ALA A 64 2.61 -3.89 12.37
C ALA A 64 1.33 -3.91 13.21
N LYS A 65 0.49 -2.86 13.13
CA LYS A 65 -0.81 -2.84 13.84
C LYS A 65 -1.73 -3.97 13.39
N GLY A 66 -1.86 -4.20 12.08
CA GLY A 66 -2.67 -5.30 11.55
C GLY A 66 -2.14 -6.67 11.98
N TYR A 67 -0.83 -6.84 11.96
CA TYR A 67 -0.17 -8.07 12.38
C TYR A 67 -0.35 -8.36 13.88
N LEU A 68 -0.21 -7.34 14.74
CA LEU A 68 -0.42 -7.49 16.18
C LEU A 68 -1.86 -7.91 16.52
N LEU A 69 -2.86 -7.35 15.82
CA LEU A 69 -4.25 -7.79 15.98
C LEU A 69 -4.45 -9.23 15.51
N ALA A 70 -3.85 -9.62 14.39
CA ALA A 70 -3.89 -10.99 13.90
C ALA A 70 -3.24 -11.98 14.88
N LEU A 71 -2.12 -11.60 15.52
CA LEU A 71 -1.52 -12.40 16.58
C LEU A 71 -2.41 -12.48 17.83
N ALA A 72 -2.97 -11.36 18.27
CA ALA A 72 -3.77 -11.32 19.49
C ALA A 72 -5.08 -12.12 19.39
N ILE A 73 -5.68 -12.21 18.20
CA ILE A 73 -6.98 -12.85 18.00
C ILE A 73 -6.87 -14.13 17.16
N GLY A 74 -6.17 -14.07 16.03
CA GLY A 74 -6.03 -15.18 15.10
C GLY A 74 -5.22 -16.34 15.68
N THR A 75 -4.13 -16.07 16.40
CA THR A 75 -3.31 -17.14 17.01
C THR A 75 -4.08 -17.93 18.07
N PRO A 76 -4.77 -17.31 19.05
CA PRO A 76 -5.62 -18.06 19.99
C PRO A 76 -6.69 -18.88 19.30
N ILE A 77 -7.41 -18.32 18.31
CA ILE A 77 -8.45 -19.04 17.57
C ILE A 77 -7.86 -20.25 16.83
N GLY A 78 -6.75 -20.07 16.13
CA GLY A 78 -6.05 -21.16 15.44
C GLY A 78 -5.58 -22.24 16.40
N PHE A 79 -5.11 -21.86 17.58
CA PHE A 79 -4.70 -22.79 18.62
C PHE A 79 -5.88 -23.60 19.16
N PHE A 80 -7.03 -22.97 19.46
CA PHE A 80 -8.24 -23.67 19.89
C PHE A 80 -8.81 -24.62 18.82
N LEU A 81 -8.74 -24.23 17.55
CA LEU A 81 -9.10 -25.10 16.41
C LEU A 81 -8.20 -26.34 16.32
N GLY A 82 -6.92 -26.22 16.68
CA GLY A 82 -5.99 -27.35 16.68
C GLY A 82 -6.15 -28.29 17.88
N LEU A 83 -6.56 -27.77 19.04
CA LEU A 83 -6.67 -28.56 20.27
C LEU A 83 -7.99 -29.32 20.41
N SER A 84 -9.11 -28.75 19.94
CA SER A 84 -10.44 -29.30 20.19
C SER A 84 -11.14 -29.76 18.91
N ARG A 85 -11.44 -31.06 18.83
CA ARG A 85 -12.24 -31.63 17.73
C ARG A 85 -13.63 -31.03 17.64
N GLY A 86 -14.26 -30.72 18.78
CA GLY A 86 -15.59 -30.10 18.81
C GLY A 86 -15.58 -28.66 18.29
N PHE A 87 -14.57 -27.87 18.67
CA PHE A 87 -14.41 -26.50 18.18
C PHE A 87 -14.09 -26.48 16.69
N HIS A 88 -13.26 -27.41 16.22
CA HIS A 88 -12.97 -27.58 14.81
C HIS A 88 -14.23 -27.89 14.00
N SER A 89 -15.03 -28.89 14.40
CA SER A 89 -16.27 -29.25 13.68
C SER A 89 -17.31 -28.14 13.65
N ALA A 90 -17.36 -27.26 14.66
CA ALA A 90 -18.27 -26.12 14.67
C ALA A 90 -17.86 -25.01 13.68
N PHE A 91 -16.56 -24.77 13.52
CA PHE A 91 -16.03 -23.72 12.64
C PHE A 91 -15.70 -24.22 11.22
N ASP A 92 -15.61 -25.52 11.01
CA ASP A 92 -15.30 -26.13 9.71
C ASP A 92 -16.21 -25.63 8.57
N PRO A 93 -17.55 -25.49 8.72
CA PRO A 93 -18.40 -24.92 7.67
C PRO A 93 -18.01 -23.49 7.28
N ILE A 94 -17.65 -22.65 8.26
CA ILE A 94 -17.23 -21.26 8.04
C ILE A 94 -15.89 -21.25 7.30
N ILE A 95 -14.94 -22.07 7.74
CA ILE A 95 -13.61 -22.18 7.13
C ILE A 95 -13.73 -22.65 5.68
N GLN A 96 -14.57 -23.65 5.40
CA GLN A 96 -14.81 -24.15 4.05
C GLN A 96 -15.45 -23.09 3.14
N PHE A 97 -16.36 -22.27 3.67
CA PHE A 97 -16.95 -21.15 2.93
C PHE A 97 -15.95 -20.04 2.62
N LEU A 98 -15.05 -19.72 3.55
CA LEU A 98 -14.02 -18.68 3.37
C LEU A 98 -12.86 -19.14 2.47
N ARG A 99 -12.56 -20.44 2.41
CA ARG A 99 -11.47 -21.03 1.62
C ARG A 99 -11.46 -20.64 0.12
N PRO A 100 -12.59 -20.65 -0.62
CA PRO A 100 -12.61 -20.25 -2.03
C PRO A 100 -12.59 -18.73 -2.25
N ILE A 101 -12.71 -17.90 -1.21
CA ILE A 101 -12.76 -16.44 -1.37
C ILE A 101 -11.35 -15.92 -1.65
N SER A 102 -11.12 -15.49 -2.89
CA SER A 102 -9.85 -14.88 -3.31
C SER A 102 -9.48 -13.69 -2.42
N PRO A 103 -8.20 -13.55 -2.02
CA PRO A 103 -7.67 -12.38 -1.32
C PRO A 103 -8.07 -11.04 -1.97
N LEU A 104 -8.21 -11.00 -3.30
CA LEU A 104 -8.60 -9.79 -4.03
C LEU A 104 -10.05 -9.33 -3.75
N ALA A 105 -10.96 -10.26 -3.41
CA ALA A 105 -12.35 -9.93 -3.09
C ALA A 105 -12.50 -9.19 -1.74
N TRP A 106 -11.48 -9.28 -0.87
CA TRP A 106 -11.48 -8.61 0.43
C TRP A 106 -11.25 -7.10 0.32
N LEU A 107 -10.61 -6.62 -0.76
CA LEU A 107 -10.39 -5.18 -1.00
C LEU A 107 -11.71 -4.39 -1.06
N PRO A 108 -12.66 -4.70 -1.98
CA PRO A 108 -13.92 -3.97 -2.06
C PRO A 108 -14.80 -4.16 -0.82
N LEU A 109 -14.81 -5.35 -0.21
CA LEU A 109 -15.56 -5.59 1.01
C LEU A 109 -15.03 -4.76 2.19
N GLY A 110 -13.70 -4.70 2.35
CA GLY A 110 -13.04 -3.87 3.35
C GLY A 110 -13.36 -2.39 3.14
N LEU A 111 -13.38 -1.92 1.89
CA LEU A 111 -13.79 -0.55 1.60
C LEU A 111 -15.23 -0.28 2.05
N VAL A 112 -16.18 -1.17 1.77
CA VAL A 112 -17.59 -0.98 2.19
C VAL A 112 -17.75 -1.03 3.71
N VAL A 113 -17.05 -1.95 4.40
CA VAL A 113 -17.18 -2.13 5.86
C VAL A 113 -16.49 -1.00 6.63
N PHE A 114 -15.33 -0.54 6.15
CA PHE A 114 -14.55 0.52 6.80
C PHE A 114 -14.77 1.91 6.19
N GLN A 115 -15.66 2.06 5.21
CA GLN A 115 -16.16 3.34 4.71
C GLN A 115 -16.80 4.07 5.88
N LYS A 116 -15.98 4.87 6.58
CA LYS A 116 -16.46 5.84 7.54
C LYS A 116 -17.51 6.68 6.83
N SER A 117 -18.71 6.59 7.38
CA SER A 117 -19.78 7.55 7.28
C SER A 117 -19.20 8.96 7.19
N GLU A 118 -19.43 9.66 6.07
CA GLU A 118 -19.41 11.12 6.12
C GLU A 118 -20.44 11.53 7.18
N PRO A 119 -19.99 12.32 8.16
CA PRO A 119 -20.33 13.72 8.09
C PRO A 119 -19.07 14.55 8.40
N ALA A 120 -18.22 14.73 7.40
CA ALA A 120 -17.28 15.87 7.38
C ALA A 120 -17.87 17.05 6.57
N ALA A 121 -19.20 17.07 6.39
CA ALA A 121 -19.98 18.27 6.08
C ALA A 121 -20.30 19.11 7.33
N ILE A 122 -19.73 18.77 8.48
CA ILE A 122 -19.84 19.55 9.70
C ILE A 122 -18.41 19.70 10.23
N PHE A 123 -18.01 20.95 10.46
CA PHE A 123 -16.69 21.44 10.89
C PHE A 123 -15.70 21.78 9.75
N THR A 124 -15.91 23.01 9.25
CA THR A 124 -14.92 24.11 9.05
C THR A 124 -13.46 23.74 8.88
#